data_AF-A0A8D7AH68-F1
#
_entry.id   AF-A0A8D7AH68-F1
#
_cell.length_a   1.000
_cell.length_b   1.000
_cell.length_c   1.000
_cell.angle_alpha   90.00
_cell.angle_beta   90.00
_cell.angle_gamma   90.00
#
_symmetry.space_group_name_H-M   'P 1'
#
loop_
_entity.id
_entity.type
_entity.pdbx_description
1 polymer ?
#
loop_
_entity_poly.entity_id
_entity_poly.type
_entity_poly.pdbx_seq_one_letter_code
_entity_poly.pdbx_strand_id
1 'polypeptide(L)' 'NVIKEETPKGFNPGLVVLIVVGGLLLLFLIGNYALYTYAQKTVPPKKKKPVSKKKMKRERLKQGISAPGE' A
#
# COMPACT_ATOMS: atom_id res chain seq x y z
N ASN A 1 23.75 -45.50 20.25
CA ASN A 1 23.45 -44.63 19.10
C ASN A 1 22.12 -45.09 18.52
N VAL A 2 21.02 -44.39 18.79
CA VAL A 2 19.68 -44.79 18.31
C VAL A 2 19.45 -44.08 16.99
N ILE A 3 19.52 -44.84 15.89
CA ILE A 3 19.19 -44.36 14.55
C ILE A 3 17.67 -44.25 14.52
N LYS A 4 17.16 -43.02 14.48
CA LYS A 4 15.73 -42.76 14.22
C LYS A 4 15.50 -43.02 12.73
N GLU A 5 14.85 -44.13 12.43
CA GLU A 5 14.24 -44.38 11.12
C GLU A 5 13.16 -43.31 10.92
N GLU A 6 13.48 -42.26 10.18
CA GLU A 6 12.53 -41.19 9.87
C GLU A 6 11.59 -41.69 8.77
N THR A 7 10.51 -42.37 9.18
CA THR A 7 9.40 -42.68 8.28
C THR A 7 8.95 -41.39 7.59
N PRO A 8 8.84 -41.31 6.26
CA PRO A 8 8.37 -40.12 5.57
C PRO A 8 6.87 -39.96 5.86
N LYS A 9 6.57 -39.29 6.97
CA LYS A 9 5.22 -38.89 7.34
C LYS A 9 4.84 -37.79 6.38
N GLY A 10 3.99 -38.12 5.40
CA GLY A 10 3.47 -37.17 4.42
C GLY A 10 2.87 -35.92 5.11
N PHE A 11 2.87 -34.81 4.40
CA PHE A 11 2.37 -33.54 4.93
C PHE A 11 0.92 -33.66 5.44
N ASN A 12 0.65 -33.09 6.61
CA ASN A 12 -0.70 -33.06 7.17
C ASN A 12 -1.62 -32.29 6.21
N PRO A 13 -2.75 -32.86 5.78
CA PRO A 13 -3.67 -32.20 4.85
C PRO A 13 -4.16 -30.85 5.37
N GLY A 14 -4.40 -30.70 6.68
CA GLY A 14 -4.77 -29.42 7.28
C GLY A 14 -3.67 -28.36 7.18
N LEU A 15 -2.41 -28.77 7.25
CA LEU A 15 -1.25 -27.88 7.10
C LEU A 15 -1.11 -27.46 5.64
N VAL A 16 -1.28 -28.39 4.69
CA VAL A 16 -1.31 -28.06 3.25
C VAL A 16 -2.41 -27.05 2.95
N VAL A 17 -3.62 -27.28 3.47
CA VAL A 17 -4.75 -26.37 3.28
C VAL A 17 -4.47 -24.98 3.87
N LEU A 18 -3.89 -24.90 5.07
CA LEU A 18 -3.50 -23.62 5.67
C LEU A 18 -2.50 -22.84 4.81
N ILE A 19 -1.48 -23.52 4.26
CA ILE A 19 -0.51 -22.88 3.37
C ILE A 19 -1.16 -22.43 2.07
N VAL A 20 -2.02 -23.26 1.47
CA VAL A 20 -2.68 -22.93 0.20
C VAL A 20 -3.63 -21.74 0.37
N VAL A 21 -4.51 -21.78 1.39
CA VAL A 21 -5.48 -20.70 1.63
C VAL A 21 -4.77 -19.44 2.11
N GLY A 22 -3.83 -19.56 3.06
CA GLY A 22 -3.05 -18.43 3.55
C GLY A 22 -2.20 -17.80 2.46
N GLY A 23 -1.56 -18.62 1.62
CA GLY A 23 -0.77 -18.18 0.47
C GLY A 23 -1.62 -17.48 -0.59
N LEU A 24 -2.79 -18.03 -0.93
CA LEU A 24 -3.72 -17.39 -1.86
C LEU A 24 -4.19 -16.02 -1.36
N LEU A 25 -4.57 -15.93 -0.08
CA LEU A 25 -4.98 -14.67 0.53
C LEU A 25 -3.83 -13.65 0.52
N LEU A 26 -2.63 -14.05 0.95
CA LEU A 26 -1.45 -13.18 0.93
C LEU A 26 -1.15 -12.68 -0.47
N LEU A 27 -1.14 -13.57 -1.48
CA LEU A 27 -0.89 -13.22 -2.87
C LEU A 27 -1.93 -12.22 -3.38
N PHE A 28 -3.21 -12.44 -3.05
CA PHE A 28 -4.31 -11.55 -3.42
C PHE A 28 -4.16 -10.16 -2.80
N LEU A 29 -3.86 -10.10 -1.49
CA LEU A 29 -3.64 -8.85 -0.76
C LEU A 29 -2.43 -8.08 -1.30
N ILE A 30 -1.30 -8.76 -1.51
CA ILE A 30 -0.07 -8.14 -2.05
C ILE A 30 -0.30 -7.65 -3.47
N GLY A 31 -0.92 -8.47 -4.32
CA GLY A 31 -1.23 -8.10 -5.70
C GLY A 31 -2.16 -6.89 -5.78
N ASN A 32 -3.20 -6.85 -4.94
CA ASN A 32 -4.12 -5.72 -4.88
C ASN A 32 -3.43 -4.44 -4.37
N TYR A 33 -2.62 -4.55 -3.33
CA TYR A 33 -1.87 -3.43 -2.78
C TYR A 33 -0.85 -2.88 -3.78
N ALA A 34 -0.12 -3.76 -4.48
CA ALA A 34 0.81 -3.37 -5.54
C ALA A 34 0.08 -2.66 -6.68
N LEU A 35 -1.08 -3.18 -7.10
CA LEU A 35 -1.88 -2.55 -8.15
C LEU A 35 -2.44 -1.18 -7.71
N TYR A 36 -2.92 -1.08 -6.47
CA TYR A 36 -3.42 0.17 -5.89
C TYR A 36 -2.33 1.24 -5.80
N THR A 37 -1.14 0.86 -5.35
CA THR A 37 0.00 1.78 -5.24
C THR A 37 0.54 2.16 -6.62
N TYR A 38 0.57 1.23 -7.58
CA TYR A 38 0.91 1.54 -8.97
C TYR A 38 -0.09 2.53 -9.58
N ALA A 39 -1.39 2.28 -9.42
CA ALA A 39 -2.44 3.20 -9.88
C ALA A 39 -2.31 4.57 -9.23
N GLN A 40 -2.02 4.68 -7.93
CA GLN A 40 -1.79 5.99 -7.30
C GLN A 40 -0.56 6.72 -7.82
N LYS A 41 0.48 6.00 -8.25
CA LYS A 41 1.69 6.60 -8.85
C LYS A 41 1.45 7.07 -10.28
N THR A 42 0.63 6.35 -11.05
CA THR A 42 0.34 6.68 -12.46
C THR A 42 -0.82 7.66 -12.62
N VAL A 43 -1.79 7.63 -11.69
CA VAL A 43 -2.88 8.59 -11.66
C VAL A 43 -2.30 9.95 -11.25
N PRO A 44 -2.43 11.00 -12.09
CA PRO A 44 -1.93 12.32 -11.77
C PRO A 44 -2.54 12.77 -10.44
N PRO A 45 -1.77 13.46 -9.57
CA PRO A 45 -2.29 13.93 -8.30
C PRO A 45 -3.57 14.70 -8.57
N LYS A 46 -4.69 14.28 -7.92
CA LYS A 46 -6.00 14.90 -8.11
C LYS A 46 -5.79 16.41 -8.05
N LYS A 47 -5.92 17.08 -9.20
CA LYS A 47 -5.70 18.53 -9.27
C LYS A 47 -6.64 19.13 -8.23
N LYS A 48 -6.07 19.64 -7.13
CA LYS A 48 -6.86 20.40 -6.15
C LYS A 48 -7.58 21.46 -6.97
N LYS A 49 -8.91 21.56 -6.80
CA LYS A 49 -9.71 22.57 -7.53
C LYS A 49 -8.93 23.88 -7.47
N PRO A 50 -8.60 24.50 -8.62
CA PRO A 50 -7.74 25.66 -8.63
C PRO A 50 -8.34 26.69 -7.69
N VAL A 51 -7.63 26.96 -6.60
CA VAL A 51 -8.09 27.90 -5.61
C VAL A 51 -7.95 29.27 -6.26
N SER A 52 -9.06 29.99 -6.42
CA SER A 52 -9.06 31.33 -7.02
C SER A 52 -7.92 32.17 -6.42
N LYS A 53 -7.20 32.92 -7.27
CA LYS A 53 -6.06 33.75 -6.87
C LYS A 53 -6.40 34.65 -5.67
N LYS A 54 -7.66 35.11 -5.58
CA LYS A 54 -8.18 35.90 -4.43
C LYS A 54 -8.16 35.11 -3.11
N LYS A 55 -8.57 33.84 -3.14
CA LYS A 55 -8.55 32.97 -1.95
C LYS A 55 -7.13 32.55 -1.58
N MET A 56 -6.26 32.31 -2.56
CA MET A 56 -4.84 32.03 -2.31
C MET A 56 -4.11 33.22 -1.66
N LYS A 57 -4.35 34.44 -2.15
CA LYS A 57 -3.82 35.67 -1.55
C LYS A 57 -4.36 35.89 -0.13
N ARG A 58 -5.66 35.67 0.09
CA ARG A 58 -6.28 35.80 1.43
C ARG A 58 -5.68 34.82 2.44
N GLU A 59 -5.44 33.57 2.06
CA GLU A 59 -4.82 32.58 2.96
C GLU A 59 -3.34 32.88 3.21
N ARG A 60 -2.57 33.31 2.20
CA ARG A 60 -1.16 33.74 2.38
C ARG A 60 -1.03 34.95 3.30
N LEU A 61 -1.93 35.94 3.17
CA LEU A 61 -1.97 37.11 4.05
C LEU A 61 -2.33 36.75 5.50
N LYS A 62 -3.25 35.81 5.71
CA LYS A 62 -3.57 35.29 7.07
C LYS A 62 -2.40 34.54 7.70
N GLN A 63 -1.60 33.86 6.88
CA GLN A 63 -0.41 33.13 7.33
C GLN A 63 0.80 34.05 7.57
N GLY A 64 0.68 35.36 7.35
CA GLY A 64 1.77 36.32 7.55
C GLY A 64 2.93 36.17 6.57
N ILE A 65 2.73 35.41 5.48
CA ILE A 65 3.76 35.20 4.46
C ILE A 65 3.78 36.47 3.61
N SER A 66 4.87 37.24 3.67
CA SER A 66 5.04 38.40 2.80
C SER A 66 4.98 37.95 1.33
N ALA A 67 4.38 38.78 0.49
CA ALA A 67 4.30 38.45 -0.92
C ALA A 67 5.73 38.25 -1.47
N PRO A 68 5.98 37.21 -2.29
CA PRO A 68 7.29 37.04 -2.90
C PRO A 68 7.50 38.21 -3.86
N GLY A 69 8.26 39.21 -3.43
CA GLY A 69 8.39 40.50 -4.10
C GLY A 69 8.67 41.70 -3.17
N GLU A 70 9.29 41.47 -2.02
CA GLU A 70 10.20 42.43 -1.37
C GLU A 70 11.63 41.91 -1.48
#